data_AF-A0A1Q9ENI7-F1
#
_entry.id   AF-A0A1Q9ENI7-F1
#
_cell.length_a   1.000
_cell.length_b   1.000
_cell.length_c   1.000
_cell.angle_alpha   90.00
_cell.angle_beta   90.00
_cell.angle_gamma   90.00
#
_symmetry.space_group_name_H-M   'P 1'
#
loop_
_entity.id
_entity.type
_entity.pdbx_description
1 polymer ?
#
loop_
_entity_poly.entity_id
_entity_poly.type
_entity_poly.pdbx_seq_one_letter_code
_entity_poly.pdbx_strand_id
1 'polypeptide(L)'
;MLASRPLNSLPRVGELLWGGCAELSVLEGEEDFFPRRNFGAVCLPPGAKGTLKGGPPPILFLGGESQGSRHCNDVWRLSLMPLRAWRRGTWHVVSVHEEGSPDGYGRRVHRKWRPRASFGLACASARGGYLLYVAGGEDASGHRLSDVWASQDGGAHWRCMAQDAPFGARASPALAAVPKRPERVILCGGMAASAELCLDVWVSEDAGYSWSQLDRPPWAHITGRFRSALLPLPPAAGETAEFSQTASVLLVGGCFIDGGDGAYGGFERLMHDVWEGHVNFGKKAAEWRSWGTQTDDRGRIPRSSKQKGRRRVAMLSFRAVSVAALLCGAAGTTPRPPFVEYVKVARWLVHNSDYAVSSTSCASERLGCAFKGQPFGDIMSIADGTDTVSTGIVYTYLPPEDSATQDILADPRMTLTFSEKAIGCKSTAEDPPCARLTMAGKLTEVPAGAERDLALSYLFAKHPEMKGWGKAHSFKPYWMAKENISSFFFIDFYGGAKNFTVEEYLASPQEQLVL
;
A
#
# COMPACT_ATOMS: atom_id res chain seq x y z
N MET A 1 45.96 33.47 45.47
CA MET A 1 44.71 32.69 45.38
C MET A 1 44.22 32.75 43.94
N LEU A 2 44.35 31.62 43.24
CA LEU A 2 43.64 31.35 41.99
C LEU A 2 42.15 31.16 42.33
N ALA A 3 41.26 31.75 41.52
CA ALA A 3 39.88 31.29 41.42
C ALA A 3 39.50 31.20 39.93
N SER A 4 39.65 29.98 39.43
CA SER A 4 39.17 29.47 38.15
C SER A 4 37.66 29.67 38.00
N ARG A 5 37.22 30.32 36.91
CA ARG A 5 35.86 30.17 36.39
C ARG A 5 35.83 29.00 35.39
N PRO A 6 34.80 28.13 35.44
CA PRO A 6 34.79 26.90 34.66
C PRO A 6 34.50 27.17 33.18
N LEU A 7 35.29 26.56 32.29
CA LEU A 7 34.85 26.19 30.95
C LEU A 7 33.64 25.27 31.12
N ASN A 8 32.43 25.70 30.75
CA ASN A 8 31.35 24.81 30.34
C ASN A 8 30.14 25.59 29.81
N SER A 9 30.18 25.86 28.50
CA SER A 9 29.05 25.72 27.57
C SER A 9 29.45 26.44 26.28
N LEU A 10 30.22 25.76 25.43
CA LEU A 10 30.17 26.10 24.02
C LEU A 10 28.70 25.97 23.59
N PRO A 11 28.09 26.99 22.96
CA PRO A 11 26.70 26.90 22.51
C PRO A 11 26.55 25.65 21.64
N ARG A 12 25.48 24.89 21.88
CA ARG A 12 25.20 23.70 21.06
C ARG A 12 25.05 24.19 19.61
N VAL A 13 25.53 23.42 18.63
CA VAL A 13 25.46 23.77 17.20
C VAL A 13 24.05 24.22 16.77
N GLY A 14 23.00 23.71 17.43
CA GLY A 14 21.62 24.18 17.26
C GLY A 14 21.38 25.64 17.68
N GLU A 15 21.90 26.10 18.81
CA GLU A 15 21.70 27.50 19.29
C GLU A 15 22.41 28.52 18.38
N LEU A 16 23.50 28.12 17.73
CA LEU A 16 24.19 28.93 16.70
C LEU A 16 23.41 29.03 15.37
N LEU A 17 22.62 28.01 15.03
CA LEU A 17 21.83 27.96 13.79
C LEU A 17 20.53 28.78 13.87
N TRP A 18 19.95 28.94 15.07
CA TRP A 18 18.71 29.70 15.27
C TRP A 18 18.95 31.13 15.76
N GLY A 19 20.14 31.45 16.29
CA GLY A 19 20.48 32.78 16.81
C GLY A 19 20.91 33.80 15.74
N GLY A 20 21.12 33.37 14.51
CA GLY A 20 21.39 34.24 13.37
C GLY A 20 20.67 33.70 12.15
N CYS A 21 19.56 34.34 11.75
CA CYS A 21 18.89 34.03 10.50
C CYS A 21 19.92 34.14 9.37
N ALA A 22 20.42 33.01 8.87
CA ALA A 22 21.07 33.00 7.58
C ALA A 22 19.96 33.32 6.57
N GLU A 23 19.82 34.61 6.22
CA GLU A 23 18.90 35.03 5.17
C GLU A 23 19.26 34.22 3.91
N LEU A 24 18.34 33.37 3.48
CA LEU A 24 18.45 32.74 2.16
C LEU A 24 18.35 33.89 1.16
N SER A 25 19.34 34.05 0.28
CA SER A 25 19.20 34.99 -0.82
C SER A 25 18.10 34.47 -1.73
N VAL A 26 17.06 35.29 -1.93
CA VAL A 26 16.11 35.12 -3.03
C VAL A 26 16.91 35.13 -4.33
N LEU A 27 16.63 34.19 -5.23
CA LEU A 27 17.24 34.20 -6.55
C LEU A 27 16.66 35.38 -7.33
N GLU A 28 17.50 36.22 -7.90
CA GLU A 28 17.05 37.21 -8.88
C GLU A 28 16.79 36.47 -10.20
N GLY A 29 15.58 35.93 -10.38
CA GLY A 29 15.12 35.22 -11.57
C GLY A 29 13.65 34.79 -11.47
N GLU A 30 12.99 34.52 -12.61
CA GLU A 30 11.56 34.13 -12.66
C GLU A 30 11.27 32.72 -12.11
N GLU A 31 12.29 31.90 -11.82
CA GLU A 31 12.12 30.55 -11.29
C GLU A 31 12.63 30.43 -9.85
N ASP A 32 11.70 30.26 -8.91
CA ASP A 32 11.98 29.94 -7.51
C ASP A 32 11.60 28.49 -7.19
N PHE A 33 12.37 27.82 -6.33
CA PHE A 33 11.98 26.50 -5.85
C PHE A 33 10.72 26.57 -4.97
N PHE A 34 10.61 27.62 -4.15
CA PHE A 34 9.53 27.80 -3.19
C PHE A 34 8.46 28.78 -3.71
N PRO A 35 7.21 28.66 -3.23
CA PRO A 35 6.72 27.70 -2.24
C PRO A 35 6.43 26.32 -2.85
N ARG A 36 6.69 25.26 -2.07
CA ARG A 36 6.52 23.87 -2.51
C ARG A 36 6.16 22.93 -1.37
N ARG A 37 5.34 21.91 -1.66
CA ARG A 37 5.03 20.81 -0.74
C ARG A 37 5.32 19.45 -1.37
N ASN A 38 5.38 18.41 -0.54
CA ASN A 38 5.57 17.01 -0.97
C ASN A 38 6.79 16.80 -1.91
N PHE A 39 7.82 17.65 -1.76
CA PHE A 39 9.08 17.54 -2.46
C PHE A 39 10.02 16.57 -1.73
N GLY A 40 11.02 16.05 -2.45
CA GLY A 40 12.08 15.26 -1.85
C GLY A 40 13.27 16.14 -1.46
N ALA A 41 13.90 15.84 -0.32
CA ALA A 41 15.18 16.45 0.07
C ALA A 41 16.18 15.38 0.50
N VAL A 42 17.44 15.49 0.06
CA VAL A 42 18.49 14.54 0.43
C VAL A 42 19.86 15.21 0.51
N CYS A 43 20.66 14.79 1.47
CA CYS A 43 22.03 15.25 1.63
C CYS A 43 22.96 14.38 0.76
N LEU A 44 23.82 15.00 -0.04
CA LEU A 44 24.80 14.24 -0.81
C LEU A 44 25.93 13.71 0.09
N PRO A 45 26.48 12.52 -0.20
CA PRO A 45 27.60 11.99 0.58
C PRO A 45 28.85 12.88 0.49
N PRO A 46 29.69 12.93 1.54
CA PRO A 46 30.96 13.64 1.51
C PRO A 46 31.83 13.17 0.32
N GLY A 47 32.44 14.11 -0.38
CA GLY A 47 33.30 13.80 -1.54
C GLY A 47 32.57 13.53 -2.86
N ALA A 48 31.25 13.70 -2.91
CA ALA A 48 30.49 13.73 -4.16
C ALA A 48 31.07 14.79 -5.12
N LYS A 49 31.11 14.51 -6.43
CA LYS A 49 31.52 15.49 -7.46
C LYS A 49 30.68 16.77 -7.29
N GLY A 50 31.33 17.93 -7.21
CA GLY A 50 30.68 19.22 -6.95
C GLY A 50 30.62 19.63 -5.47
N THR A 51 31.20 18.85 -4.56
CA THR A 51 31.42 19.27 -3.17
C THR A 51 32.69 20.14 -3.05
N LEU A 52 32.61 21.23 -2.31
CA LEU A 52 33.80 21.99 -1.92
C LEU A 52 34.67 21.10 -1.01
N LYS A 53 35.96 20.96 -1.31
CA LYS A 53 36.90 20.22 -0.46
C LYS A 53 36.84 20.79 0.97
N GLY A 54 36.41 19.98 1.93
CA GLY A 54 36.31 20.35 3.35
C GLY A 54 35.08 21.19 3.74
N GLY A 55 34.14 21.43 2.81
CA GLY A 55 32.86 22.08 3.11
C GLY A 55 31.77 21.10 3.57
N PRO A 56 30.64 21.60 4.12
CA PRO A 56 29.50 20.76 4.43
C PRO A 56 28.93 20.13 3.15
N PRO A 57 28.37 18.91 3.23
CA PRO A 57 27.73 18.28 2.09
C PRO A 57 26.53 19.10 1.61
N PRO A 58 26.34 19.27 0.29
CA PRO A 58 25.21 20.00 -0.27
C PRO A 58 23.92 19.20 -0.11
N ILE A 59 22.81 19.91 -0.02
CA ILE A 59 21.47 19.35 0.08
C ILE A 59 20.80 19.51 -1.28
N LEU A 60 20.23 18.44 -1.81
CA LEU A 60 19.39 18.49 -3.00
C LEU A 60 17.91 18.58 -2.60
N PHE A 61 17.17 19.37 -3.35
CA PHE A 61 15.72 19.50 -3.30
C PHE A 61 15.15 19.14 -4.68
N LEU A 62 14.15 18.26 -4.72
CA LEU A 62 13.67 17.64 -5.96
C LEU A 62 12.15 17.66 -6.05
N GLY A 63 11.64 18.00 -7.22
CA GLY A 63 10.24 17.79 -7.61
C GLY A 63 9.25 18.37 -6.61
N GLY A 64 8.11 17.72 -6.41
CA GLY A 64 7.04 18.18 -5.52
C GLY A 64 5.96 18.98 -6.24
N GLU A 65 5.07 19.58 -5.45
CA GLU A 65 3.93 20.35 -5.93
C GLU A 65 4.14 21.83 -5.62
N SER A 66 4.22 22.66 -6.67
CA SER A 66 4.29 24.12 -6.57
C SER A 66 2.90 24.75 -6.50
N GLN A 67 2.81 26.08 -6.46
CA GLN A 67 1.52 26.77 -6.54
C GLN A 67 0.73 26.35 -7.80
N GLY A 68 -0.61 26.34 -7.68
CA GLY A 68 -1.51 25.91 -8.75
C GLY A 68 -1.56 24.40 -8.98
N SER A 69 -1.12 23.59 -8.01
CA SER A 69 -1.06 22.11 -8.10
C SER A 69 -0.21 21.57 -9.26
N ARG A 70 0.70 22.40 -9.76
CA ARG A 70 1.68 21.98 -10.75
C ARG A 70 2.71 21.07 -10.08
N HIS A 71 2.82 19.86 -10.61
CA HIS A 71 3.87 18.93 -10.20
C HIS A 71 5.14 19.23 -10.99
N CYS A 72 6.29 19.12 -10.32
CA CYS A 72 7.58 19.50 -10.89
C CYS A 72 8.56 18.31 -10.91
N ASN A 73 9.61 18.43 -11.72
CA ASN A 73 10.72 17.46 -11.78
C ASN A 73 12.10 18.12 -11.89
N ASP A 74 12.19 19.37 -11.50
CA ASP A 74 13.42 20.12 -11.32
C ASP A 74 14.21 19.61 -10.11
N VAL A 75 15.52 19.83 -10.17
CA VAL A 75 16.49 19.49 -9.12
C VAL A 75 17.27 20.73 -8.77
N TRP A 76 17.27 21.06 -7.48
CA TRP A 76 17.93 22.22 -6.92
C TRP A 76 18.97 21.79 -5.90
N ARG A 77 20.09 22.52 -5.86
CA ARG A 77 21.16 22.30 -4.89
C ARG A 77 21.29 23.52 -3.98
N LEU A 78 21.21 23.27 -2.68
CA LEU A 78 21.56 24.21 -1.63
C LEU A 78 22.99 23.92 -1.15
N SER A 79 23.88 24.89 -1.38
CA SER A 79 25.26 24.87 -0.88
C SER A 79 25.37 25.72 0.39
N LEU A 80 25.68 25.06 1.49
CA LEU A 80 25.89 25.70 2.79
C LEU A 80 27.36 26.11 2.96
N MET A 81 27.60 27.27 3.57
CA MET A 81 28.94 27.69 3.98
C MET A 81 29.27 27.16 5.38
N PRO A 82 30.55 26.98 5.76
CA PRO A 82 30.94 26.61 7.11
C PRO A 82 30.40 27.60 8.15
N LEU A 83 29.92 27.10 9.29
CA LEU A 83 29.27 27.86 10.37
C LEU A 83 30.04 29.10 10.86
N ARG A 84 31.36 29.15 10.65
CA ARG A 84 32.22 30.27 11.06
C ARG A 84 32.15 31.49 10.13
N ALA A 85 31.51 31.37 8.96
CA ALA A 85 31.57 32.38 7.91
C ALA A 85 30.39 33.37 7.88
N TRP A 86 29.34 33.24 8.71
CA TRP A 86 28.15 34.13 8.74
C TRP A 86 27.66 34.57 7.34
N ARG A 87 27.73 33.68 6.34
CA ARG A 87 27.38 33.99 4.95
C ARG A 87 26.21 33.12 4.49
N ARG A 88 25.35 33.74 3.68
CA ARG A 88 24.11 33.20 3.11
C ARG A 88 24.37 31.88 2.35
N GLY A 89 23.42 30.94 2.43
CA GLY A 89 23.41 29.75 1.59
C GLY A 89 23.11 30.13 0.13
N THR A 90 23.66 29.38 -0.82
CA THR A 90 23.47 29.61 -2.26
C THR A 90 22.67 28.49 -2.89
N TRP A 91 21.67 28.88 -3.70
CA TRP A 91 20.83 27.96 -4.46
C TRP A 91 21.31 27.89 -5.90
N HIS A 92 21.33 26.67 -6.46
CA HIS A 92 21.67 26.44 -7.85
C HIS A 92 20.70 25.44 -8.47
N VAL A 93 20.14 25.76 -9.63
CA VAL A 93 19.41 24.79 -10.45
C VAL A 93 20.42 23.77 -10.99
N VAL A 94 20.16 22.49 -10.75
CA VAL A 94 20.95 21.37 -11.30
C VAL A 94 20.28 20.81 -12.56
N SER A 95 18.95 20.71 -12.54
CA SER A 95 18.14 20.28 -13.68
C SER A 95 16.82 21.07 -13.66
N VAL A 96 16.48 21.72 -14.77
CA VAL A 96 15.25 22.51 -14.94
C VAL A 96 14.03 21.61 -15.09
N HIS A 97 12.82 22.10 -14.83
CA HIS A 97 11.61 21.30 -15.05
C HIS A 97 11.39 20.98 -16.55
N GLU A 98 10.92 19.77 -16.85
CA GLU A 98 10.67 19.30 -18.23
C GLU A 98 9.41 18.44 -18.32
N GLU A 99 8.55 18.70 -19.32
CA GLU A 99 7.33 17.92 -19.56
C GLU A 99 7.53 16.70 -20.48
N GLY A 100 8.76 16.43 -20.92
CA GLY A 100 9.05 15.44 -21.96
C GLY A 100 8.66 15.90 -23.36
N SER A 101 9.15 15.20 -24.37
CA SER A 101 8.91 15.51 -25.79
C SER A 101 8.01 14.45 -26.43
N PRO A 102 7.09 14.80 -27.33
CA PRO A 102 6.33 13.82 -28.08
C PRO A 102 7.26 13.01 -29.00
N ASP A 103 7.05 11.70 -29.06
CA ASP A 103 7.62 10.85 -30.11
C ASP A 103 6.81 10.98 -31.43
N GLY A 104 7.24 10.27 -32.47
CA GLY A 104 6.55 10.24 -33.77
C GLY A 104 5.11 9.67 -33.72
N TYR A 105 4.68 9.15 -32.58
CA TYR A 105 3.32 8.63 -32.32
C TYR A 105 2.56 9.48 -31.29
N GLY A 106 3.08 10.65 -30.91
CA GLY A 106 2.46 11.56 -29.95
C GLY A 106 2.58 11.17 -28.48
N ARG A 107 3.34 10.11 -28.14
CA ARG A 107 3.61 9.72 -26.74
C ARG A 107 4.72 10.58 -26.16
N ARG A 108 4.55 11.08 -24.94
CA ARG A 108 5.60 11.83 -24.25
C ARG A 108 6.74 10.91 -23.79
N VAL A 109 7.92 11.13 -24.36
CA VAL A 109 9.18 10.51 -23.98
C VAL A 109 9.91 11.45 -23.02
N HIS A 110 10.30 10.93 -21.86
CA HIS A 110 11.00 11.70 -20.85
C HIS A 110 12.45 11.24 -20.74
N ARG A 111 13.38 12.21 -20.68
CA ARG A 111 14.81 11.96 -20.45
C ARG A 111 15.17 11.82 -18.98
N LYS A 112 14.20 12.12 -18.10
CA LYS A 112 14.25 11.96 -16.65
C LYS A 112 12.86 11.60 -16.14
N TRP A 113 12.73 11.34 -14.85
CA TRP A 113 11.46 11.07 -14.21
C TRP A 113 10.43 12.18 -14.47
N ARG A 114 9.18 11.76 -14.68
CA ARG A 114 8.05 12.67 -14.92
C ARG A 114 7.77 13.58 -13.71
N PRO A 115 7.23 14.79 -13.94
CA PRO A 115 6.82 15.68 -12.85
C PRO A 115 5.92 14.99 -11.84
N ARG A 116 6.30 15.02 -10.56
CA ARG A 116 5.64 14.24 -9.49
C ARG A 116 5.90 14.81 -8.10
N ALA A 117 5.02 14.43 -7.17
CA ALA A 117 5.12 14.71 -5.75
C ALA A 117 5.07 13.39 -4.96
N SER A 118 5.33 13.46 -3.66
CA SER A 118 5.12 12.33 -2.75
C SER A 118 5.87 11.05 -3.16
N PHE A 119 7.05 11.16 -3.75
CA PHE A 119 7.84 10.01 -4.23
C PHE A 119 8.85 9.55 -3.18
N GLY A 120 9.34 8.31 -3.30
CA GLY A 120 10.47 7.81 -2.52
C GLY A 120 11.78 8.41 -3.05
N LEU A 121 12.62 8.91 -2.15
CA LEU A 121 13.93 9.49 -2.46
C LEU A 121 15.01 8.85 -1.58
N ALA A 122 16.10 8.40 -2.18
CA ALA A 122 17.22 7.82 -1.45
C ALA A 122 18.56 8.18 -2.09
N CYS A 123 19.62 8.28 -1.29
CA CYS A 123 20.97 8.47 -1.79
C CYS A 123 21.97 7.67 -0.93
N ALA A 124 22.92 6.99 -1.58
CA ALA A 124 24.00 6.29 -0.90
C ALA A 124 25.32 6.38 -1.69
N SER A 125 26.45 6.34 -0.99
CA SER A 125 27.79 6.33 -1.60
C SER A 125 28.45 4.96 -1.56
N ALA A 126 29.36 4.74 -2.51
CA ALA A 126 30.40 3.71 -2.50
C ALA A 126 31.77 4.31 -2.84
N ARG A 127 32.84 3.50 -2.81
CA ARG A 127 34.15 3.94 -3.30
C ARG A 127 34.02 4.42 -4.76
N GLY A 128 34.31 5.69 -5.00
CA GLY A 128 34.33 6.29 -6.34
C GLY A 128 33.04 6.98 -6.80
N GLY A 129 31.96 6.98 -6.02
CA GLY A 129 30.73 7.67 -6.42
C GLY A 129 29.54 7.50 -5.48
N TYR A 130 28.36 7.93 -5.95
CA TYR A 130 27.08 7.78 -5.25
C TYR A 130 25.95 7.53 -6.25
N LEU A 131 24.85 6.97 -5.78
CA LEU A 131 23.60 6.83 -6.52
C LEU A 131 22.49 7.56 -5.79
N LEU A 132 21.73 8.33 -6.56
CA LEU A 132 20.51 9.04 -6.17
C LEU A 132 19.32 8.37 -6.84
N TYR A 133 18.27 8.07 -6.08
CA TYR A 133 17.09 7.36 -6.57
C TYR A 133 15.81 8.16 -6.39
N VAL A 134 14.92 8.08 -7.38
CA VAL A 134 13.51 8.47 -7.30
C VAL A 134 12.68 7.24 -7.63
N ALA A 135 11.73 6.88 -6.76
CA ALA A 135 10.85 5.74 -6.96
C ALA A 135 9.39 6.08 -6.63
N GLY A 136 8.49 5.71 -7.54
CA GLY A 136 7.06 5.95 -7.41
C GLY A 136 6.69 7.42 -7.27
N GLY A 137 5.63 7.72 -6.51
CA GLY A 137 5.06 9.05 -6.36
C GLY A 137 3.71 9.19 -7.05
N GLU A 138 3.25 10.43 -7.15
CA GLU A 138 1.98 10.81 -7.76
C GLU A 138 2.21 11.95 -8.75
N ASP A 139 1.59 11.88 -9.93
CA ASP A 139 1.60 12.95 -10.91
C ASP A 139 0.44 13.95 -10.71
N ALA A 140 0.40 15.01 -11.52
CA ALA A 140 -0.61 16.06 -11.41
C ALA A 140 -2.05 15.58 -11.66
N SER A 141 -2.24 14.40 -12.26
CA SER A 141 -3.56 13.80 -12.47
C SER A 141 -4.01 12.91 -11.29
N GLY A 142 -3.18 12.77 -10.26
CA GLY A 142 -3.41 11.83 -9.16
C GLY A 142 -3.04 10.39 -9.53
N HIS A 143 -2.43 10.16 -10.70
CA HIS A 143 -1.94 8.83 -11.05
C HIS A 143 -0.68 8.51 -10.26
N ARG A 144 -0.72 7.35 -9.61
CA ARG A 144 0.43 6.82 -8.88
C ARG A 144 1.38 6.17 -9.87
N LEU A 145 2.66 6.26 -9.55
CA LEU A 145 3.74 5.82 -10.42
C LEU A 145 4.48 4.64 -9.80
N SER A 146 5.07 3.80 -10.64
CA SER A 146 5.87 2.62 -10.27
C SER A 146 7.27 2.64 -10.87
N ASP A 147 7.61 3.68 -11.62
CA ASP A 147 8.93 3.80 -12.24
C ASP A 147 10.00 4.15 -11.21
N VAL A 148 11.21 3.69 -11.50
CA VAL A 148 12.41 3.90 -10.70
C VAL A 148 13.47 4.54 -11.58
N TRP A 149 14.03 5.65 -11.10
CA TRP A 149 15.07 6.40 -11.78
C TRP A 149 16.29 6.54 -10.89
N ALA A 150 17.48 6.42 -11.49
CA ALA A 150 18.74 6.59 -10.80
C ALA A 150 19.61 7.66 -11.47
N SER A 151 20.39 8.37 -10.67
CA SER A 151 21.35 9.39 -11.09
C SER A 151 22.68 9.20 -10.37
N GLN A 152 23.79 9.46 -11.06
CA GLN A 152 25.15 9.35 -10.50
C GLN A 152 25.86 10.71 -10.36
N ASP A 153 25.22 11.78 -10.81
CA ASP A 153 25.81 13.12 -10.95
C ASP A 153 24.99 14.22 -10.29
N GLY A 154 24.19 13.85 -9.28
CA GLY A 154 23.48 14.81 -8.43
C GLY A 154 22.16 15.28 -9.02
N GLY A 155 21.61 14.51 -9.96
CA GLY A 155 20.32 14.76 -10.59
C GLY A 155 20.42 15.57 -11.87
N ALA A 156 21.62 15.74 -12.42
CA ALA A 156 21.80 16.40 -13.72
C ALA A 156 21.35 15.46 -14.85
N HIS A 157 21.68 14.17 -14.77
CA HIS A 157 21.22 13.15 -15.70
C HIS A 157 20.61 11.95 -14.98
N TRP A 158 19.59 11.38 -15.59
CA TRP A 158 18.83 10.28 -15.02
C TRP A 158 18.76 9.10 -15.97
N ARG A 159 18.71 7.89 -15.40
CA ARG A 159 18.44 6.65 -16.13
C ARG A 159 17.20 6.01 -15.55
N CYS A 160 16.30 5.57 -16.42
CA CYS A 160 15.17 4.75 -16.02
C CYS A 160 15.71 3.34 -15.73
N MET A 161 15.61 2.92 -14.47
CA MET A 161 16.08 1.61 -14.02
C MET A 161 14.96 0.58 -14.18
N ALA A 162 13.73 0.97 -13.85
CA ALA A 162 12.54 0.18 -14.10
C ALA A 162 11.41 1.12 -14.53
N GLN A 163 10.79 0.85 -15.69
CA GLN A 163 9.63 1.61 -16.16
C GLN A 163 8.36 1.22 -15.38
N ASP A 164 8.22 -0.08 -15.10
CA ASP A 164 7.09 -0.67 -14.38
C ASP A 164 7.62 -1.65 -13.33
N ALA A 165 8.04 -1.13 -12.17
CA ALA A 165 8.58 -2.00 -11.14
C ALA A 165 7.49 -2.91 -10.53
N PRO A 166 7.82 -4.15 -10.15
CA PRO A 166 6.84 -5.15 -9.70
C PRO A 166 6.18 -4.82 -8.37
N PHE A 167 6.72 -3.85 -7.61
CA PHE A 167 6.06 -3.31 -6.43
C PHE A 167 4.81 -2.49 -6.78
N GLY A 168 4.54 -2.19 -8.05
CA GLY A 168 3.31 -1.52 -8.47
C GLY A 168 3.24 -0.03 -8.13
N ALA A 169 2.22 0.64 -8.66
CA ALA A 169 2.08 2.09 -8.59
C ALA A 169 1.74 2.57 -7.17
N ARG A 170 2.57 3.46 -6.59
CA ARG A 170 2.37 3.93 -5.21
C ARG A 170 2.92 5.33 -4.94
N ALA A 171 2.22 6.06 -4.08
CA ALA A 171 2.64 7.33 -3.50
C ALA A 171 3.17 7.14 -2.08
N SER A 172 4.07 8.04 -1.68
CA SER A 172 4.74 8.10 -0.39
C SER A 172 5.36 6.79 0.11
N PRO A 173 6.05 5.99 -0.74
CA PRO A 173 6.83 4.85 -0.24
C PRO A 173 8.05 5.34 0.54
N ALA A 174 8.45 4.58 1.56
CA ALA A 174 9.71 4.82 2.23
C ALA A 174 10.83 4.13 1.45
N LEU A 175 11.88 4.86 1.07
CA LEU A 175 12.97 4.37 0.22
C LEU A 175 14.32 4.56 0.90
N ALA A 176 15.18 3.56 0.86
CA ALA A 176 16.55 3.63 1.36
C ALA A 176 17.52 2.93 0.43
N ALA A 177 18.70 3.52 0.22
CA ALA A 177 19.82 2.91 -0.48
C ALA A 177 20.90 2.53 0.55
N VAL A 178 21.52 1.36 0.40
CA VAL A 178 22.45 0.83 1.39
C VAL A 178 23.82 1.53 1.30
N PRO A 179 24.35 2.10 2.39
CA PRO A 179 25.68 2.70 2.41
C PRO A 179 26.76 1.70 1.99
N LYS A 180 27.74 2.15 1.22
CA LYS A 180 28.84 1.35 0.62
C LYS A 180 28.40 0.33 -0.46
N ARG A 181 27.11 0.02 -0.56
CA ARG A 181 26.50 -0.85 -1.57
C ARG A 181 25.28 -0.14 -2.19
N PRO A 182 25.47 1.04 -2.83
CA PRO A 182 24.38 1.90 -3.27
C PRO A 182 23.50 1.28 -4.35
N GLU A 183 23.92 0.19 -4.99
CA GLU A 183 23.09 -0.62 -5.89
C GLU A 183 22.01 -1.41 -5.14
N ARG A 184 22.14 -1.56 -3.81
CA ARG A 184 21.13 -2.21 -2.97
C ARG A 184 20.13 -1.18 -2.47
N VAL A 185 18.87 -1.42 -2.75
CA VAL A 185 17.77 -0.50 -2.43
C VAL A 185 16.66 -1.26 -1.72
N ILE A 186 16.05 -0.61 -0.73
CA ILE A 186 14.94 -1.14 0.07
C ILE A 186 13.79 -0.15 -0.06
N LEU A 187 12.60 -0.66 -0.39
CA LEU A 187 11.35 0.08 -0.45
C LEU A 187 10.36 -0.54 0.55
N CYS A 188 9.74 0.29 1.40
CA CYS A 188 8.75 -0.15 2.37
C CYS A 188 7.44 0.64 2.22
N GLY A 189 6.33 -0.08 2.15
CA GLY A 189 4.99 0.50 2.20
C GLY A 189 4.74 1.56 1.11
N GLY A 190 3.99 2.58 1.48
CA GLY A 190 3.39 3.55 0.57
C GLY A 190 1.89 3.33 0.46
N MET A 191 1.26 4.07 -0.44
CA MET A 191 -0.16 3.98 -0.71
C MET A 191 -0.34 3.71 -2.21
N ALA A 192 -1.02 2.64 -2.57
CA ALA A 192 -1.43 2.28 -3.92
C ALA A 192 -2.75 2.97 -4.30
N ALA A 193 -3.20 2.80 -5.55
CA ALA A 193 -4.45 3.41 -6.04
C ALA A 193 -5.63 3.17 -5.08
N SER A 194 -6.62 4.05 -5.10
CA SER A 194 -7.82 3.93 -4.24
C SER A 194 -7.56 4.08 -2.73
N ALA A 195 -6.42 4.67 -2.35
CA ALA A 195 -5.98 4.84 -0.96
C ALA A 195 -5.66 3.54 -0.20
N GLU A 196 -5.40 2.45 -0.93
CA GLU A 196 -4.92 1.20 -0.35
C GLU A 196 -3.49 1.35 0.19
N LEU A 197 -3.24 0.88 1.40
CA LEU A 197 -1.92 0.96 2.02
C LEU A 197 -1.09 -0.28 1.68
N CYS A 198 0.11 -0.07 1.15
CA CYS A 198 1.00 -1.15 0.78
C CYS A 198 1.58 -1.80 2.04
N LEU A 199 1.45 -3.12 2.14
CA LEU A 199 1.82 -3.93 3.31
C LEU A 199 3.14 -4.68 3.12
N ASP A 200 3.96 -4.23 2.18
CA ASP A 200 5.05 -4.99 1.62
C ASP A 200 6.40 -4.27 1.76
N VAL A 201 7.45 -5.08 1.60
CA VAL A 201 8.84 -4.64 1.55
C VAL A 201 9.46 -5.24 0.30
N TRP A 202 10.16 -4.41 -0.45
CA TRP A 202 10.82 -4.79 -1.68
C TRP A 202 12.30 -4.46 -1.60
N VAL A 203 13.12 -5.35 -2.16
CA VAL A 203 14.57 -5.15 -2.25
C VAL A 203 15.05 -5.27 -3.68
N SER A 204 16.04 -4.47 -4.02
CA SER A 204 16.79 -4.55 -5.27
C SER A 204 18.28 -4.72 -4.95
N GLU A 205 18.99 -5.45 -5.81
CA GLU A 205 20.45 -5.66 -5.73
C GLU A 205 21.20 -5.11 -6.95
N ASP A 206 20.49 -4.50 -7.89
CA ASP A 206 20.98 -4.08 -9.21
C ASP A 206 20.57 -2.64 -9.54
N ALA A 207 20.62 -1.78 -8.52
CA ALA A 207 20.31 -0.35 -8.60
C ALA A 207 18.87 -0.06 -9.04
N GLY A 208 17.92 -0.90 -8.62
CA GLY A 208 16.50 -0.71 -8.88
C GLY A 208 16.02 -1.22 -10.23
N TYR A 209 16.83 -2.01 -10.95
CA TYR A 209 16.45 -2.61 -12.23
C TYR A 209 15.50 -3.81 -12.03
N SER A 210 15.83 -4.69 -11.10
CA SER A 210 14.97 -5.79 -10.65
C SER A 210 14.69 -5.69 -9.15
N TRP A 211 13.54 -6.23 -8.76
CA TRP A 211 13.05 -6.16 -7.39
C TRP A 211 12.51 -7.51 -6.95
N SER A 212 12.59 -7.77 -5.65
CA SER A 212 12.02 -8.95 -5.03
C SER A 212 11.28 -8.58 -3.77
N GLN A 213 10.08 -9.11 -3.63
CA GLN A 213 9.25 -8.92 -2.45
C GLN A 213 9.80 -9.78 -1.32
N LEU A 214 9.88 -9.22 -0.13
CA LEU A 214 10.17 -9.95 1.10
C LEU A 214 8.87 -10.39 1.77
N ASP A 215 8.98 -11.31 2.73
CA ASP A 215 7.88 -11.69 3.59
C ASP A 215 7.23 -10.47 4.26
N ARG A 216 5.91 -10.56 4.47
CA ARG A 216 5.12 -9.49 5.08
C ARG A 216 5.70 -9.14 6.46
N PRO A 217 6.11 -7.88 6.69
CA PRO A 217 6.74 -7.50 7.94
C PRO A 217 5.70 -7.36 9.07
N PRO A 218 6.12 -7.55 10.33
CA PRO A 218 5.21 -7.53 11.48
C PRO A 218 4.49 -6.19 11.66
N TRP A 219 5.14 -5.10 11.27
CA TRP A 219 4.56 -3.75 11.33
C TRP A 219 3.44 -3.49 10.33
N ALA A 220 3.23 -4.39 9.36
CA ALA A 220 2.22 -4.26 8.31
C ALA A 220 0.91 -5.02 8.62
N HIS A 221 0.84 -5.84 9.68
CA HIS A 221 -0.29 -6.75 9.91
C HIS A 221 -1.64 -6.08 10.24
N ILE A 222 -1.72 -4.77 10.44
CA ILE A 222 -2.96 -4.11 10.88
C ILE A 222 -3.43 -3.04 9.88
N THR A 223 -2.57 -2.11 9.45
CA THR A 223 -3.03 -0.96 8.65
C THR A 223 -2.08 -0.51 7.53
N GLY A 224 -0.94 -1.17 7.32
CA GLY A 224 0.09 -0.65 6.39
C GLY A 224 0.64 0.71 6.82
N ARG A 225 1.51 1.32 5.99
CA ARG A 225 2.03 2.67 6.27
C ARG A 225 2.50 3.39 5.03
N PHE A 226 2.37 4.71 5.03
CA PHE A 226 2.92 5.62 4.02
C PHE A 226 3.56 6.84 4.69
N ARG A 227 4.38 7.61 3.96
CA ARG A 227 5.12 8.78 4.49
C ARG A 227 6.04 8.44 5.69
N SER A 228 6.47 7.19 5.80
CA SER A 228 7.44 6.78 6.82
C SER A 228 8.85 7.18 6.42
N ALA A 229 9.70 7.45 7.41
CA ALA A 229 11.13 7.60 7.17
C ALA A 229 11.80 6.22 7.22
N LEU A 230 12.59 5.89 6.19
CA LEU A 230 13.42 4.68 6.17
C LEU A 230 14.89 5.10 6.16
N LEU A 231 15.60 4.77 7.22
CA LEU A 231 16.97 5.20 7.48
C LEU A 231 17.88 3.97 7.43
N PRO A 232 18.80 3.86 6.46
CA PRO A 232 19.78 2.79 6.49
C PRO A 232 20.78 3.03 7.63
N LEU A 233 21.03 1.98 8.40
CA LEU A 233 22.02 2.01 9.48
C LEU A 233 23.40 1.67 8.91
N PRO A 234 24.47 2.27 9.46
CA PRO A 234 25.81 1.86 9.12
C PRO A 234 26.04 0.40 9.56
N PRO A 235 26.88 -0.35 8.85
CA PRO A 235 27.26 -1.71 9.24
C PRO A 235 27.94 -1.68 10.62
N ALA A 236 27.79 -2.76 11.38
CA ALA A 236 28.38 -2.87 12.72
C ALA A 236 29.90 -2.70 12.67
N ALA A 237 30.48 -2.12 13.72
CA ALA A 237 31.92 -1.86 13.78
C ALA A 237 32.71 -3.18 13.61
N GLY A 238 33.49 -3.28 12.53
CA GLY A 238 34.29 -4.46 12.20
C GLY A 238 33.77 -5.30 11.02
N GLU A 239 32.53 -5.09 10.55
CA GLU A 239 32.03 -5.76 9.35
C GLU A 239 32.55 -5.10 8.08
N THR A 240 33.18 -5.89 7.20
CA THR A 240 33.54 -5.47 5.84
C THR A 240 32.28 -5.40 4.98
N ALA A 241 31.60 -4.25 5.07
CA ALA A 241 30.38 -3.91 4.34
C ALA A 241 30.40 -4.19 2.82
N GLU A 242 31.60 -4.27 2.23
CA GLU A 242 31.81 -4.49 0.79
C GLU A 242 31.36 -5.89 0.36
N PHE A 243 31.33 -6.87 1.28
CA PHE A 243 30.90 -8.26 1.01
C PHE A 243 29.66 -8.69 1.81
N SER A 244 29.11 -7.80 2.65
CA SER A 244 27.96 -8.16 3.47
C SER A 244 26.72 -8.35 2.61
N GLN A 245 26.05 -9.49 2.82
CA GLN A 245 24.76 -9.80 2.21
C GLN A 245 23.59 -9.14 2.96
N THR A 246 23.87 -8.44 4.06
CA THR A 246 22.86 -7.89 4.95
C THR A 246 22.95 -6.37 5.08
N ALA A 247 21.82 -5.74 5.42
CA ALA A 247 21.76 -4.34 5.80
C ALA A 247 20.74 -4.16 6.94
N SER A 248 21.06 -3.27 7.88
CA SER A 248 20.13 -2.87 8.93
C SER A 248 19.46 -1.54 8.55
N VAL A 249 18.16 -1.41 8.82
CA VAL A 249 17.38 -0.19 8.55
C VAL A 249 16.50 0.15 9.74
N LEU A 250 16.25 1.45 9.95
CA LEU A 250 15.20 1.93 10.84
C LEU A 250 14.04 2.47 10.02
N LEU A 251 12.85 1.96 10.32
CA LEU A 251 11.59 2.46 9.80
C LEU A 251 10.90 3.23 10.93
N VAL A 252 10.73 4.54 10.73
CA VAL A 252 10.27 5.47 11.76
C VAL A 252 8.94 6.10 11.33
N GLY A 253 7.92 5.91 12.15
CA GLY A 253 6.61 6.55 12.03
C GLY A 253 5.95 6.35 10.67
N GLY A 254 5.28 7.41 10.20
CA GLY A 254 4.45 7.42 9.00
C GLY A 254 2.99 7.64 9.33
N CYS A 255 2.13 7.33 8.37
CA CYS A 255 0.70 7.50 8.48
C CYS A 255 -0.02 6.20 8.12
N PHE A 256 -1.21 6.01 8.68
CA PHE A 256 -2.22 5.08 8.16
C PHE A 256 -3.57 5.77 8.07
N ILE A 257 -4.52 5.13 7.41
CA ILE A 257 -5.90 5.59 7.32
C ILE A 257 -6.71 4.75 8.31
N ASP A 258 -7.30 5.42 9.31
CA ASP A 258 -8.26 4.80 10.22
C ASP A 258 -9.56 4.61 9.45
N GLY A 259 -10.04 3.38 9.29
CA GLY A 259 -11.36 3.12 8.74
C GLY A 259 -12.40 3.69 9.70
N GLY A 260 -12.82 4.93 9.48
CA GLY A 260 -13.96 5.51 10.17
C GLY A 260 -15.22 4.70 9.88
N ASP A 261 -16.16 4.72 10.82
CA ASP A 261 -17.40 3.94 10.97
C ASP A 261 -18.37 3.93 9.76
N GLY A 262 -17.91 3.58 8.54
CA GLY A 262 -18.75 3.35 7.37
C GLY A 262 -19.34 4.59 6.69
N ALA A 263 -18.97 5.81 7.07
CA ALA A 263 -19.41 7.03 6.42
C ALA A 263 -18.21 7.91 6.06
N TYR A 264 -17.96 8.10 4.77
CA TYR A 264 -17.07 9.10 4.15
C TYR A 264 -15.94 9.68 5.02
N GLY A 265 -14.70 9.24 4.76
CA GLY A 265 -13.48 9.95 5.18
C GLY A 265 -12.77 9.33 6.38
N GLY A 266 -11.93 8.32 6.12
CA GLY A 266 -10.92 7.91 7.10
C GLY A 266 -9.89 9.03 7.30
N PHE A 267 -9.62 9.40 8.55
CA PHE A 267 -8.61 10.41 8.84
C PHE A 267 -7.21 9.80 8.77
N GLU A 268 -6.25 10.53 8.17
CA GLU A 268 -4.83 10.18 8.28
C GLU A 268 -4.43 10.22 9.77
N ARG A 269 -3.94 9.09 10.28
CA ARG A 269 -3.41 8.94 11.64
C ARG A 269 -1.90 8.82 11.59
N LEU A 270 -1.24 9.55 12.49
CA LEU A 270 0.21 9.49 12.64
C LEU A 270 0.62 8.26 13.46
N MET A 271 1.63 7.56 12.98
CA MET A 271 2.31 6.48 13.69
C MET A 271 3.46 7.03 14.54
N HIS A 272 3.61 6.45 15.72
CA HIS A 272 4.63 6.84 16.72
C HIS A 272 5.61 5.71 17.00
N ASP A 273 5.62 4.67 16.16
CA ASP A 273 6.43 3.48 16.35
C ASP A 273 7.75 3.55 15.56
N VAL A 274 8.72 2.78 16.04
CA VAL A 274 10.01 2.58 15.37
C VAL A 274 10.28 1.09 15.26
N TRP A 275 10.75 0.68 14.07
CA TRP A 275 11.13 -0.69 13.78
C TRP A 275 12.53 -0.74 13.23
N GLU A 276 13.33 -1.68 13.75
CA GLU A 276 14.62 -2.06 13.17
C GLU A 276 14.41 -3.29 12.29
N GLY A 277 14.85 -3.20 11.04
CA GLY A 277 14.82 -4.31 10.09
C GLY A 277 16.23 -4.76 9.76
N HIS A 278 16.53 -6.05 9.90
CA HIS A 278 17.74 -6.68 9.39
C HIS A 278 17.39 -7.41 8.09
N VAL A 279 17.73 -6.78 6.97
CA VAL A 279 17.45 -7.27 5.61
C VAL A 279 18.61 -8.13 5.13
N ASN A 280 18.32 -9.34 4.64
CA ASN A 280 19.27 -10.22 3.98
C ASN A 280 18.89 -10.35 2.49
N PHE A 281 19.70 -9.74 1.62
CA PHE A 281 19.44 -9.68 0.19
C PHE A 281 19.58 -11.05 -0.48
N GLY A 282 20.61 -11.83 -0.11
CA GLY A 282 20.85 -13.16 -0.66
C GLY A 282 19.76 -14.18 -0.30
N LYS A 283 19.19 -14.09 0.92
CA LYS A 283 18.07 -14.92 1.35
C LYS A 283 16.69 -14.37 0.96
N LYS A 284 16.64 -13.13 0.47
CA LYS A 284 15.38 -12.42 0.18
C LYS A 284 14.44 -12.41 1.40
N ALA A 285 14.99 -12.14 2.58
CA ALA A 285 14.25 -12.15 3.84
C ALA A 285 14.64 -10.94 4.71
N ALA A 286 13.77 -10.57 5.65
CA ALA A 286 14.07 -9.55 6.65
C ALA A 286 13.50 -9.92 8.02
N GLU A 287 14.31 -9.73 9.06
CA GLU A 287 13.88 -9.85 10.46
C GLU A 287 13.58 -8.47 11.00
N TRP A 288 12.43 -8.30 11.66
CA TRP A 288 11.99 -7.00 12.16
C TRP A 288 11.79 -7.02 13.68
N ARG A 289 12.37 -6.03 14.34
CA ARG A 289 12.28 -5.83 15.78
C ARG A 289 11.65 -4.47 16.08
N SER A 290 10.60 -4.46 16.89
CA SER A 290 10.04 -3.20 17.39
C SER A 290 10.99 -2.56 18.40
N TRP A 291 11.29 -1.27 18.21
CA TRP A 291 12.02 -0.43 19.16
C TRP A 291 11.09 0.32 20.13
N GLY A 292 9.78 0.08 20.02
CA GLY A 292 8.76 0.68 20.88
C GLY A 292 8.02 1.83 20.22
N THR A 293 7.29 2.58 21.06
CA THR A 293 6.43 3.71 20.66
C THR A 293 6.90 4.95 21.40
N GLN A 294 6.92 6.11 20.72
CA GLN A 294 7.21 7.39 21.35
C GLN A 294 6.18 7.69 22.44
N THR A 295 6.67 8.05 23.62
CA THR A 295 5.86 8.46 24.78
C THR A 295 6.17 9.90 25.17
N ASP A 296 5.23 10.58 25.82
CA ASP A 296 5.49 11.86 26.49
C ASP A 296 6.44 11.70 27.69
N ASP A 297 6.88 12.82 28.28
CA ASP A 297 7.78 12.87 29.46
C ASP A 297 7.22 12.15 30.70
N ARG A 298 5.94 11.76 30.68
CA ARG A 298 5.25 11.01 31.73
C ARG A 298 5.00 9.54 31.33
N GLY A 299 5.61 9.07 30.25
CA GLY A 299 5.50 7.70 29.76
C GLY A 299 4.14 7.35 29.14
N ARG A 300 3.33 8.35 28.75
CA ARG A 300 2.01 8.13 28.14
C ARG A 300 2.13 8.20 26.61
N ILE A 301 1.39 7.32 25.93
CA ILE A 301 1.29 7.37 24.47
C ILE A 301 0.37 8.55 24.07
N PRO A 302 0.78 9.45 23.16
CA PRO A 302 -0.01 10.63 22.76
C PRO A 302 -1.44 10.27 22.33
N ARG A 303 -2.45 11.08 22.69
CA ARG A 303 -3.89 10.76 22.46
C ARG A 303 -4.27 10.50 21.00
N SER A 304 -3.49 10.99 20.02
CA SER A 304 -3.68 10.72 18.58
C SER A 304 -3.40 9.26 18.18
N SER A 305 -2.74 8.48 19.05
CA SER A 305 -2.38 7.07 18.84
C SER A 305 -3.36 6.06 19.45
N LYS A 306 -4.39 6.54 20.19
CA LYS A 306 -5.32 5.63 20.87
C LYS A 306 -6.24 4.98 19.85
N GLN A 307 -5.80 3.84 19.32
CA GLN A 307 -6.68 2.78 18.83
C GLN A 307 -7.73 2.56 19.92
N LYS A 308 -9.03 2.68 19.60
CA LYS A 308 -10.10 2.39 20.55
C LYS A 308 -10.07 0.89 20.89
N GLY A 309 -9.27 0.55 21.90
CA GLY A 309 -9.45 -0.53 22.86
C GLY A 309 -9.36 -1.98 22.38
N ARG A 310 -8.27 -2.65 22.76
CA ARG A 310 -8.36 -3.86 23.59
C ARG A 310 -7.25 -3.87 24.63
N ARG A 311 -7.60 -4.32 25.84
CA ARG A 311 -6.85 -4.17 27.10
C ARG A 311 -5.48 -4.83 27.04
N ARG A 312 -4.50 -4.21 27.71
CA ARG A 312 -3.18 -4.76 28.02
C ARG A 312 -3.32 -6.17 28.60
N VAL A 313 -2.75 -7.17 27.93
CA VAL A 313 -2.43 -8.46 28.56
C VAL A 313 -1.02 -8.31 29.14
N ALA A 314 -0.90 -8.54 30.44
CA ALA A 314 0.37 -8.52 31.14
C ALA A 314 1.28 -9.65 30.62
N MET A 315 2.55 -9.33 30.37
CA MET A 315 3.59 -10.32 30.13
C MET A 315 3.75 -11.19 31.38
N LEU A 316 3.35 -12.46 31.31
CA LEU A 316 3.98 -13.51 32.11
C LEU A 316 4.98 -14.25 31.22
N SER A 317 6.23 -14.16 31.64
CA SER A 317 7.37 -14.96 31.17
C SER A 317 7.06 -16.46 31.24
N PHE A 318 7.10 -17.16 30.10
CA PHE A 318 7.20 -18.62 30.05
C PHE A 318 8.40 -19.02 29.21
N ARG A 319 9.19 -19.94 29.79
CA ARG A 319 10.38 -20.56 29.21
C ARG A 319 10.01 -21.46 28.02
N ALA A 320 11.00 -21.64 27.15
CA ALA A 320 11.01 -22.44 25.93
C ALA A 320 10.28 -23.79 26.02
N VAL A 321 9.42 -24.04 25.02
CA VAL A 321 9.09 -25.37 24.49
C VAL A 321 9.02 -25.25 22.96
N SER A 322 9.66 -26.21 22.30
CA SER A 322 9.87 -26.31 20.86
C SER A 322 8.60 -26.50 20.04
N VAL A 323 8.62 -25.88 18.85
CA VAL A 323 8.03 -26.31 17.56
C VAL A 323 6.71 -27.07 17.61
N ALA A 324 5.62 -26.36 17.36
CA ALA A 324 4.53 -26.79 16.50
C ALA A 324 3.95 -25.55 15.82
N ALA A 325 4.08 -25.47 14.50
CA ALA A 325 3.53 -24.40 13.69
C ALA A 325 2.01 -24.39 13.83
N LEU A 326 1.45 -23.35 14.46
CA LEU A 326 0.07 -22.94 14.23
C LEU A 326 0.10 -21.76 13.26
N LEU A 327 -0.12 -22.09 11.99
CA LEU A 327 -0.55 -21.15 10.96
C LEU A 327 -1.87 -20.52 11.42
N CYS A 328 -1.82 -19.26 11.83
CA CYS A 328 -3.03 -18.43 11.93
C CYS A 328 -3.11 -17.67 10.61
N GLY A 329 -3.94 -18.17 9.69
CA GLY A 329 -4.09 -17.67 8.33
C GLY A 329 -4.54 -16.22 8.31
N ALA A 330 -3.80 -15.39 7.59
CA ALA A 330 -4.46 -14.38 6.78
C ALA A 330 -5.12 -15.13 5.62
N ALA A 331 -6.39 -14.89 5.33
CA ALA A 331 -7.08 -15.44 4.18
C ALA A 331 -6.32 -15.04 2.90
N GLY A 332 -5.38 -15.88 2.48
CA GLY A 332 -4.71 -15.81 1.21
C GLY A 332 -5.69 -16.28 0.15
N THR A 333 -5.91 -15.47 -0.88
CA THR A 333 -6.63 -15.94 -2.05
C THR A 333 -5.88 -17.16 -2.59
N THR A 334 -6.56 -18.29 -2.70
CA THR A 334 -5.96 -19.50 -3.28
C THR A 334 -5.51 -19.22 -4.72
N PRO A 335 -4.45 -19.87 -5.23
CA PRO A 335 -4.00 -19.62 -6.60
C PRO A 335 -5.12 -19.85 -7.61
N ARG A 336 -5.29 -18.90 -8.55
CA ARG A 336 -6.30 -19.01 -9.62
C ARG A 336 -6.09 -20.31 -10.42
N PRO A 337 -7.11 -21.19 -10.55
CA PRO A 337 -7.01 -22.38 -11.37
C PRO A 337 -6.74 -22.05 -12.85
N PRO A 338 -6.15 -22.98 -13.62
CA PRO A 338 -6.03 -22.86 -15.06
C PRO A 338 -7.40 -22.66 -15.72
N PHE A 339 -7.51 -21.78 -16.72
CA PHE A 339 -8.78 -21.52 -17.43
C PHE A 339 -9.34 -22.74 -18.18
N VAL A 340 -8.53 -23.78 -18.39
CA VAL A 340 -9.00 -25.06 -18.94
C VAL A 340 -9.87 -25.84 -17.94
N GLU A 341 -9.73 -25.55 -16.64
CA GLU A 341 -10.57 -26.05 -15.56
C GLU A 341 -11.68 -25.03 -15.22
N TYR A 342 -12.42 -24.57 -16.24
CA TYR A 342 -13.32 -23.41 -16.14
C TYR A 342 -14.39 -23.52 -15.01
N VAL A 343 -14.91 -24.72 -14.73
CA VAL A 343 -15.85 -24.93 -13.60
C VAL A 343 -15.17 -24.66 -12.26
N LYS A 344 -13.89 -25.05 -12.13
CA LYS A 344 -13.08 -24.80 -10.94
C LYS A 344 -12.75 -23.32 -10.78
N VAL A 345 -12.50 -22.61 -11.89
CA VAL A 345 -12.32 -21.14 -11.87
C VAL A 345 -13.61 -20.45 -11.41
N ALA A 346 -14.77 -20.88 -11.87
CA ALA A 346 -16.06 -20.31 -11.43
C ALA A 346 -16.27 -20.50 -9.92
N ARG A 347 -15.97 -21.70 -9.39
CA ARG A 347 -16.03 -21.99 -7.95
C ARG A 347 -15.02 -21.20 -7.15
N TRP A 348 -13.79 -21.11 -7.63
CA TRP A 348 -12.73 -20.31 -7.03
C TRP A 348 -13.12 -18.82 -6.95
N LEU A 349 -13.70 -18.28 -8.02
CA LEU A 349 -14.14 -16.89 -8.07
C LEU A 349 -15.22 -16.63 -7.02
N VAL A 350 -16.25 -17.48 -6.91
CA VAL A 350 -17.29 -17.33 -5.89
C VAL A 350 -16.72 -17.42 -4.48
N HIS A 351 -15.86 -18.40 -4.22
CA HIS A 351 -15.27 -18.60 -2.90
C HIS A 351 -14.39 -17.44 -2.44
N ASN A 352 -13.56 -16.91 -3.35
CA ASN A 352 -12.63 -15.82 -3.05
C ASN A 352 -13.28 -14.43 -3.11
N SER A 353 -14.51 -14.30 -3.63
CA SER A 353 -15.21 -13.01 -3.69
C SER A 353 -15.80 -12.63 -2.35
N ASP A 354 -15.51 -11.42 -1.88
CA ASP A 354 -16.07 -10.88 -0.63
C ASP A 354 -17.54 -10.47 -0.77
N TYR A 355 -17.91 -10.03 -1.97
CA TYR A 355 -19.26 -9.58 -2.32
C TYR A 355 -19.66 -10.04 -3.73
N ALA A 356 -20.93 -9.88 -4.06
CA ALA A 356 -21.47 -9.99 -5.41
C ALA A 356 -22.32 -8.75 -5.73
N VAL A 357 -22.45 -8.43 -7.02
CA VAL A 357 -23.50 -7.51 -7.48
C VAL A 357 -24.78 -8.31 -7.63
N SER A 358 -25.77 -8.04 -6.79
CA SER A 358 -27.11 -8.59 -6.94
C SER A 358 -27.91 -7.78 -7.95
N SER A 359 -28.79 -8.44 -8.70
CA SER A 359 -29.69 -7.76 -9.61
C SER A 359 -31.12 -8.26 -9.40
N THR A 360 -31.96 -7.39 -8.83
CA THR A 360 -33.37 -7.64 -8.53
C THR A 360 -34.28 -6.85 -9.47
N SER A 361 -35.58 -7.14 -9.43
CA SER A 361 -36.60 -6.28 -10.05
C SER A 361 -37.22 -5.40 -8.97
N CYS A 362 -37.16 -4.08 -9.15
CA CYS A 362 -37.71 -3.12 -8.19
C CYS A 362 -39.18 -3.43 -7.88
N ALA A 363 -39.52 -3.71 -6.61
CA ALA A 363 -40.89 -3.96 -6.18
C ALA A 363 -41.74 -2.67 -6.14
N SER A 364 -41.10 -1.51 -6.00
CA SER A 364 -41.71 -0.18 -5.90
C SER A 364 -40.79 0.92 -6.42
N GLU A 365 -41.34 2.13 -6.61
CA GLU A 365 -40.56 3.33 -6.93
C GLU A 365 -39.83 3.83 -5.67
N ARG A 366 -38.51 4.04 -5.76
CA ARG A 366 -37.64 4.53 -4.68
C ARG A 366 -36.31 5.05 -5.26
N LEU A 367 -35.39 5.52 -4.42
CA LEU A 367 -34.06 5.95 -4.89
C LEU A 367 -33.36 4.80 -5.63
N GLY A 368 -32.92 5.06 -6.86
CA GLY A 368 -32.34 4.06 -7.76
C GLY A 368 -33.34 3.17 -8.51
N CYS A 369 -34.63 3.24 -8.19
CA CYS A 369 -35.74 2.52 -8.84
C CYS A 369 -36.78 3.52 -9.36
N ALA A 370 -36.63 3.99 -10.60
CA ALA A 370 -37.54 4.98 -11.16
C ALA A 370 -38.92 4.40 -11.53
N PHE A 371 -38.99 3.08 -11.79
CA PHE A 371 -40.23 2.38 -12.15
C PHE A 371 -40.29 0.99 -11.49
N LYS A 372 -41.50 0.54 -11.15
CA LYS A 372 -41.71 -0.85 -10.73
C LYS A 372 -41.31 -1.83 -11.84
N GLY A 373 -40.56 -2.87 -11.50
CA GLY A 373 -40.03 -3.86 -12.43
C GLY A 373 -38.72 -3.45 -13.13
N GLN A 374 -38.19 -2.26 -12.86
CA GLN A 374 -36.86 -1.87 -13.34
C GLN A 374 -35.78 -2.78 -12.72
N PRO A 375 -34.73 -3.18 -13.47
CA PRO A 375 -33.57 -3.84 -12.89
C PRO A 375 -32.85 -2.92 -11.89
N PHE A 376 -32.54 -3.45 -10.71
CA PHE A 376 -31.79 -2.76 -9.67
C PHE A 376 -30.56 -3.55 -9.29
N GLY A 377 -29.39 -2.91 -9.38
CA GLY A 377 -28.11 -3.49 -9.00
C GLY A 377 -27.70 -3.04 -7.60
N ASP A 378 -27.36 -3.98 -6.72
CA ASP A 378 -26.89 -3.68 -5.36
C ASP A 378 -25.66 -4.52 -4.99
N ILE A 379 -24.91 -4.09 -3.97
CA ILE A 379 -23.75 -4.82 -3.45
C ILE A 379 -24.17 -5.66 -2.26
N MET A 380 -23.93 -6.96 -2.34
CA MET A 380 -24.23 -7.91 -1.26
C MET A 380 -22.96 -8.63 -0.81
N SER A 381 -22.63 -8.52 0.47
CA SER A 381 -21.61 -9.36 1.09
C SER A 381 -22.04 -10.83 1.03
N ILE A 382 -21.12 -11.71 0.64
CA ILE A 382 -21.42 -13.13 0.42
C ILE A 382 -20.43 -14.05 1.13
N ALA A 383 -20.88 -15.27 1.42
CA ALA A 383 -20.04 -16.40 1.77
C ALA A 383 -20.55 -17.66 1.06
N ASP A 384 -19.65 -18.59 0.74
CA ASP A 384 -20.03 -19.93 0.28
C ASP A 384 -19.48 -21.05 1.19
N GLY A 385 -18.92 -20.68 2.35
CA GLY A 385 -18.30 -21.59 3.30
C GLY A 385 -17.29 -20.88 4.21
N THR A 386 -16.22 -21.59 4.59
CA THR A 386 -15.10 -21.12 5.41
C THR A 386 -13.77 -21.24 4.65
N ASP A 387 -12.66 -20.76 5.21
CA ASP A 387 -11.33 -20.90 4.60
C ASP A 387 -10.93 -22.35 4.26
N THR A 388 -11.59 -23.35 4.87
CA THR A 388 -11.33 -24.78 4.70
C THR A 388 -12.45 -25.53 3.99
N VAL A 389 -13.59 -24.89 3.70
CA VAL A 389 -14.77 -25.51 3.10
C VAL A 389 -15.41 -24.56 2.10
N SER A 390 -15.59 -24.99 0.85
CA SER A 390 -16.40 -24.27 -0.14
C SER A 390 -17.57 -25.14 -0.58
N THR A 391 -18.79 -24.68 -0.37
CA THR A 391 -20.01 -25.36 -0.82
C THR A 391 -20.41 -24.95 -2.24
N GLY A 392 -19.97 -23.78 -2.71
CA GLY A 392 -20.46 -23.15 -3.94
C GLY A 392 -21.87 -22.53 -3.84
N ILE A 393 -22.58 -22.76 -2.74
CA ILE A 393 -23.87 -22.14 -2.44
C ILE A 393 -23.63 -20.75 -1.87
N VAL A 394 -24.29 -19.73 -2.42
CA VAL A 394 -24.11 -18.36 -1.97
C VAL A 394 -25.05 -18.06 -0.82
N TYR A 395 -24.48 -17.68 0.32
CA TYR A 395 -25.14 -17.17 1.52
C TYR A 395 -24.88 -15.67 1.65
N THR A 396 -25.86 -14.94 2.19
CA THR A 396 -25.77 -13.51 2.48
C THR A 396 -26.59 -13.16 3.73
N TYR A 397 -26.39 -11.98 4.30
CA TYR A 397 -27.03 -11.57 5.55
C TYR A 397 -27.68 -10.20 5.39
N LEU A 398 -29.02 -10.18 5.33
CA LEU A 398 -29.77 -8.97 4.98
C LEU A 398 -30.81 -8.62 6.03
N PRO A 399 -31.05 -7.32 6.29
CA PRO A 399 -32.14 -6.85 7.11
C PRO A 399 -33.41 -6.61 6.26
N PRO A 400 -34.62 -6.54 6.86
CA PRO A 400 -35.86 -6.23 6.16
C PRO A 400 -35.86 -4.87 5.44
N GLU A 401 -35.09 -3.91 5.93
CA GLU A 401 -35.02 -2.55 5.39
C GLU A 401 -34.21 -2.45 4.09
N ASP A 402 -33.42 -3.46 3.77
CA ASP A 402 -32.59 -3.49 2.57
C ASP A 402 -33.43 -3.56 1.29
N SER A 403 -33.00 -2.83 0.27
CA SER A 403 -33.71 -2.72 -1.01
C SER A 403 -33.81 -4.08 -1.73
N ALA A 404 -32.73 -4.86 -1.69
CA ALA A 404 -32.72 -6.21 -2.26
C ALA A 404 -33.68 -7.12 -1.49
N THR A 405 -33.73 -7.03 -0.15
CA THR A 405 -34.70 -7.79 0.67
C THR A 405 -36.15 -7.47 0.27
N GLN A 406 -36.49 -6.20 0.14
CA GLN A 406 -37.84 -5.77 -0.26
C GLN A 406 -38.23 -6.32 -1.64
N ASP A 407 -37.28 -6.34 -2.58
CA ASP A 407 -37.53 -6.85 -3.92
C ASP A 407 -37.71 -8.37 -3.94
N ILE A 408 -36.83 -9.13 -3.27
CA ILE A 408 -36.89 -10.60 -3.28
C ILE A 408 -38.13 -11.17 -2.58
N LEU A 409 -38.71 -10.41 -1.63
CA LEU A 409 -39.97 -10.78 -0.99
C LEU A 409 -41.16 -10.65 -1.94
N ALA A 410 -41.08 -9.77 -2.95
CA ALA A 410 -42.09 -9.65 -3.99
C ALA A 410 -41.84 -10.60 -5.17
N ASP A 411 -40.58 -10.75 -5.58
CA ASP A 411 -40.13 -11.66 -6.62
C ASP A 411 -38.73 -12.20 -6.29
N PRO A 412 -38.60 -13.47 -5.88
CA PRO A 412 -37.32 -14.00 -5.42
C PRO A 412 -36.29 -14.21 -6.54
N ARG A 413 -36.66 -13.99 -7.80
CA ARG A 413 -35.75 -14.16 -8.96
C ARG A 413 -34.70 -13.05 -8.98
N MET A 414 -33.43 -13.45 -9.03
CA MET A 414 -32.31 -12.52 -9.17
C MET A 414 -31.11 -13.15 -9.85
N THR A 415 -30.14 -12.30 -10.21
CA THR A 415 -28.79 -12.73 -10.61
C THR A 415 -27.75 -12.20 -9.66
N LEU A 416 -26.71 -13.00 -9.39
CA LEU A 416 -25.51 -12.60 -8.66
C LEU A 416 -24.34 -12.55 -9.63
N THR A 417 -23.69 -11.40 -9.77
CA THR A 417 -22.56 -11.21 -10.67
C THR A 417 -21.27 -10.98 -9.88
N PHE A 418 -20.24 -11.71 -10.28
CA PHE A 418 -18.89 -11.71 -9.70
C PHE A 418 -17.89 -11.29 -10.76
N SER A 419 -16.85 -10.58 -10.34
CA SER A 419 -15.74 -10.19 -11.21
C SER A 419 -14.41 -10.51 -10.53
N GLU A 420 -13.53 -11.21 -11.26
CA GLU A 420 -12.15 -11.46 -10.83
C GLU A 420 -11.40 -10.15 -10.61
N LYS A 421 -11.84 -9.06 -11.24
CA LYS A 421 -11.28 -7.73 -11.01
C LYS A 421 -11.37 -7.32 -9.54
N ALA A 422 -12.43 -7.70 -8.85
CA ALA A 422 -12.63 -7.42 -7.43
C ALA A 422 -11.67 -8.19 -6.52
N ILE A 423 -11.07 -9.28 -7.01
CA ILE A 423 -10.14 -10.14 -6.25
C ILE A 423 -8.71 -10.13 -6.81
N GLY A 424 -8.38 -9.18 -7.70
CA GLY A 424 -7.00 -8.90 -8.10
C GLY A 424 -6.63 -9.14 -9.56
N CYS A 425 -7.59 -9.30 -10.48
CA CYS A 425 -7.24 -9.36 -11.92
C CYS A 425 -6.57 -8.06 -12.41
N LYS A 426 -5.48 -8.20 -13.18
CA LYS A 426 -4.62 -7.07 -13.57
C LYS A 426 -5.16 -6.25 -14.74
N SER A 427 -5.91 -6.85 -15.67
CA SER A 427 -6.45 -6.16 -16.86
C SER A 427 -7.74 -5.39 -16.55
N THR A 428 -8.36 -4.78 -17.57
CA THR A 428 -9.72 -4.22 -17.42
C THR A 428 -10.72 -5.32 -17.09
N ALA A 429 -11.79 -4.99 -16.35
CA ALA A 429 -12.79 -5.97 -15.91
C ALA A 429 -13.53 -6.68 -17.06
N GLU A 430 -13.51 -6.09 -18.27
CA GLU A 430 -14.13 -6.66 -19.47
C GLU A 430 -13.19 -7.58 -20.27
N ASP A 431 -11.87 -7.52 -20.03
CA ASP A 431 -10.90 -8.37 -20.73
C ASP A 431 -11.15 -9.84 -20.37
N PRO A 432 -11.41 -10.76 -21.34
CA PRO A 432 -11.83 -12.13 -21.04
C PRO A 432 -10.96 -12.92 -20.06
N PRO A 433 -9.62 -12.73 -19.98
CA PRO A 433 -8.79 -13.35 -18.94
C PRO A 433 -9.13 -12.92 -17.50
N CYS A 434 -9.77 -11.77 -17.30
CA CYS A 434 -10.38 -11.41 -16.03
C CYS A 434 -11.76 -12.06 -15.92
N ALA A 435 -11.84 -13.15 -15.18
CA ALA A 435 -13.05 -13.96 -15.15
C ALA A 435 -14.25 -13.18 -14.62
N ARG A 436 -15.43 -13.44 -15.20
CA ARG A 436 -16.71 -12.93 -14.73
C ARG A 436 -17.77 -14.02 -14.78
N LEU A 437 -18.53 -14.10 -13.71
CA LEU A 437 -19.59 -15.08 -13.52
C LEU A 437 -20.88 -14.35 -13.18
N THR A 438 -21.97 -14.69 -13.87
CA THR A 438 -23.32 -14.37 -13.44
C THR A 438 -24.04 -15.67 -13.11
N MET A 439 -24.46 -15.82 -11.86
CA MET A 439 -25.27 -16.93 -11.37
C MET A 439 -26.74 -16.48 -11.33
N ALA A 440 -27.60 -17.12 -12.10
CA ALA A 440 -29.03 -16.80 -12.15
C ALA A 440 -29.83 -17.80 -11.30
N GLY A 441 -30.79 -17.31 -10.53
CA GLY A 441 -31.58 -18.17 -9.68
C GLY A 441 -32.61 -17.44 -8.82
N LYS A 442 -32.90 -18.01 -7.66
CA LYS A 442 -33.78 -17.43 -6.65
C LYS A 442 -33.07 -17.26 -5.31
N LEU A 443 -33.22 -16.11 -4.69
CA LEU A 443 -32.71 -15.86 -3.34
C LEU A 443 -33.86 -15.96 -2.33
N THR A 444 -33.71 -16.83 -1.34
CA THR A 444 -34.75 -17.11 -0.33
C THR A 444 -34.18 -17.08 1.08
N GLU A 445 -35.01 -16.79 2.08
CA GLU A 445 -34.60 -16.86 3.49
C GLU A 445 -34.12 -18.29 3.84
N VAL A 446 -33.04 -18.41 4.60
CA VAL A 446 -32.56 -19.72 5.07
C VAL A 446 -33.53 -20.28 6.13
N PRO A 447 -34.00 -21.53 5.99
CA PRO A 447 -34.92 -22.14 6.96
C PRO A 447 -34.36 -22.15 8.38
N ALA A 448 -35.27 -22.12 9.36
CA ALA A 448 -34.88 -22.15 10.77
C ALA A 448 -34.24 -23.48 11.19
N GLY A 449 -33.42 -23.45 12.24
CA GLY A 449 -32.73 -24.63 12.78
C GLY A 449 -31.31 -24.75 12.24
N ALA A 450 -30.86 -25.99 12.00
CA ALA A 450 -29.47 -26.30 11.69
C ALA A 450 -28.94 -25.59 10.44
N GLU A 451 -29.77 -25.39 9.42
CA GLU A 451 -29.38 -24.68 8.19
C GLU A 451 -29.07 -23.21 8.44
N ARG A 452 -29.87 -22.55 9.29
CA ARG A 452 -29.64 -21.17 9.71
C ARG A 452 -28.34 -21.05 10.51
N ASP A 453 -28.11 -21.96 11.45
CA ASP A 453 -26.90 -21.94 12.28
C ASP A 453 -25.64 -22.16 11.42
N LEU A 454 -25.72 -23.06 10.44
CA LEU A 454 -24.65 -23.32 9.48
C LEU A 454 -24.39 -22.09 8.59
N ALA A 455 -25.43 -21.49 8.02
CA ALA A 455 -25.31 -20.28 7.20
C ALA A 455 -24.66 -19.13 7.98
N LEU A 456 -25.10 -18.89 9.21
CA LEU A 456 -24.51 -17.89 10.09
C LEU A 456 -23.05 -18.21 10.40
N SER A 457 -22.69 -19.48 10.58
CA SER A 457 -21.30 -19.87 10.81
C SER A 457 -20.37 -19.50 9.64
N TYR A 458 -20.83 -19.70 8.39
CA TYR A 458 -20.08 -19.32 7.18
C TYR A 458 -20.00 -17.80 7.03
N LEU A 459 -21.14 -17.12 7.15
CA LEU A 459 -21.21 -15.66 7.06
C LEU A 459 -20.33 -14.98 8.11
N PHE A 460 -20.34 -15.47 9.35
CA PHE A 460 -19.55 -14.90 10.44
C PHE A 460 -18.08 -15.32 10.44
N ALA A 461 -17.73 -16.39 9.72
CA ALA A 461 -16.33 -16.73 9.47
C ALA A 461 -15.72 -15.76 8.46
N LYS A 462 -16.44 -15.49 7.36
CA LYS A 462 -15.98 -14.59 6.29
C LYS A 462 -16.12 -13.11 6.64
N HIS A 463 -17.20 -12.74 7.33
CA HIS A 463 -17.55 -11.36 7.73
C HIS A 463 -17.76 -11.27 9.26
N PRO A 464 -16.70 -11.26 10.08
CA PRO A 464 -16.81 -11.28 11.55
C PRO A 464 -17.64 -10.15 12.16
N GLU A 465 -17.70 -9.00 11.50
CA GLU A 465 -18.49 -7.82 11.88
C GLU A 465 -19.99 -8.07 11.90
N MET A 466 -20.50 -9.00 11.08
CA MET A 466 -21.93 -9.32 10.99
C MET A 466 -22.50 -9.84 12.31
N LYS A 467 -21.66 -10.40 13.20
CA LYS A 467 -22.04 -10.78 14.58
C LYS A 467 -22.61 -9.62 15.39
N GLY A 468 -22.19 -8.38 15.07
CA GLY A 468 -22.63 -7.17 15.75
C GLY A 468 -23.93 -6.58 15.21
N TRP A 469 -24.30 -6.88 13.96
CA TRP A 469 -25.38 -6.19 13.24
C TRP A 469 -26.78 -6.52 13.76
N GLY A 470 -26.98 -7.74 14.27
CA GLY A 470 -28.26 -8.19 14.82
C GLY A 470 -28.77 -7.39 16.03
N LYS A 471 -27.96 -6.49 16.59
CA LYS A 471 -28.36 -5.58 17.69
C LYS A 471 -29.05 -4.31 17.20
N ALA A 472 -28.79 -3.88 15.97
CA ALA A 472 -29.32 -2.64 15.40
C ALA A 472 -30.53 -2.90 14.50
N HIS A 473 -30.50 -3.97 13.71
CA HIS A 473 -31.58 -4.37 12.81
C HIS A 473 -31.79 -5.90 12.83
N SER A 474 -32.96 -6.36 12.38
CA SER A 474 -33.34 -7.78 12.37
C SER A 474 -32.78 -8.54 11.18
N PHE A 475 -31.44 -8.54 11.04
CA PHE A 475 -30.76 -9.26 9.96
C PHE A 475 -31.07 -10.76 9.98
N LYS A 476 -31.21 -11.34 8.79
CA LYS A 476 -31.47 -12.76 8.56
C LYS A 476 -30.58 -13.31 7.45
N PRO A 477 -30.16 -14.58 7.52
CA PRO A 477 -29.43 -15.21 6.43
C PRO A 477 -30.38 -15.57 5.28
N TYR A 478 -29.94 -15.27 4.07
CA TYR A 478 -30.56 -15.66 2.79
C TYR A 478 -29.57 -16.49 1.98
N TRP A 479 -30.07 -17.33 1.08
CA TRP A 479 -29.24 -18.15 0.21
C TRP A 479 -29.83 -18.35 -1.19
N MET A 480 -28.95 -18.68 -2.14
CA MET A 480 -29.34 -19.31 -3.39
C MET A 480 -29.04 -20.80 -3.27
N ALA A 481 -29.96 -21.53 -2.61
CA ALA A 481 -29.86 -22.97 -2.40
C ALA A 481 -29.65 -23.75 -3.70
N LYS A 482 -29.18 -24.99 -3.61
CA LYS A 482 -28.87 -25.84 -4.78
C LYS A 482 -30.00 -25.87 -5.80
N GLU A 483 -31.23 -26.08 -5.34
CA GLU A 483 -32.45 -26.14 -6.15
C GLU A 483 -32.89 -24.78 -6.72
N ASN A 484 -32.33 -23.69 -6.20
CA ASN A 484 -32.64 -22.33 -6.61
C ASN A 484 -31.60 -21.75 -7.59
N ILE A 485 -30.43 -22.37 -7.76
CA ILE A 485 -29.50 -22.03 -8.82
C ILE A 485 -30.07 -22.58 -10.13
N SER A 486 -30.26 -21.71 -11.12
CA SER A 486 -30.89 -22.07 -12.41
C SER A 486 -29.88 -22.23 -13.54
N SER A 487 -28.93 -21.29 -13.68
CA SER A 487 -27.94 -21.31 -14.77
C SER A 487 -26.79 -20.34 -14.50
N PHE A 488 -25.75 -20.44 -15.34
CA PHE A 488 -24.57 -19.60 -15.28
C PHE A 488 -24.30 -18.93 -16.63
N PHE A 489 -23.80 -17.70 -16.57
CA PHE A 489 -23.06 -17.07 -17.66
C PHE A 489 -21.63 -16.87 -17.17
N PHE A 490 -20.66 -17.51 -17.82
CA PHE A 490 -19.27 -17.50 -17.35
C PHE A 490 -18.28 -17.25 -18.48
N ILE A 491 -17.36 -16.31 -18.27
CA ILE A 491 -16.23 -16.05 -19.16
C ILE A 491 -14.98 -15.99 -18.27
N ASP A 492 -13.97 -16.79 -18.59
CA ASP A 492 -12.68 -16.84 -17.89
C ASP A 492 -11.47 -16.72 -18.82
N PHE A 493 -11.72 -16.76 -20.13
CA PHE A 493 -10.76 -16.54 -21.19
C PHE A 493 -11.48 -16.23 -22.51
N TYR A 494 -10.71 -15.95 -23.57
CA TYR A 494 -11.24 -15.74 -24.91
C TYR A 494 -12.04 -16.95 -25.43
N GLY A 495 -12.96 -16.71 -26.36
CA GLY A 495 -13.75 -17.76 -27.02
C GLY A 495 -15.22 -17.86 -26.60
N GLY A 496 -15.74 -16.85 -25.90
CA GLY A 496 -17.16 -16.76 -25.53
C GLY A 496 -17.50 -17.45 -24.20
N ALA A 497 -18.78 -17.41 -23.82
CA ALA A 497 -19.24 -17.94 -22.56
C ALA A 497 -19.14 -19.47 -22.50
N LYS A 498 -18.75 -20.00 -21.34
CA LYS A 498 -18.71 -21.43 -21.04
C LYS A 498 -20.07 -21.91 -20.54
N ASN A 499 -20.43 -23.12 -20.93
CA ASN A 499 -21.61 -23.81 -20.44
C ASN A 499 -21.19 -24.93 -19.50
N PHE A 500 -21.81 -24.97 -18.33
CA PHE A 500 -21.75 -26.08 -17.37
C PHE A 500 -23.04 -26.10 -16.54
N THR A 501 -23.40 -27.26 -16.02
CA THR A 501 -24.63 -27.43 -15.21
C THR A 501 -24.40 -27.09 -13.75
N VAL A 502 -25.50 -26.96 -12.99
CA VAL A 502 -25.45 -26.77 -11.53
C VAL A 502 -24.81 -27.96 -10.84
N GLU A 503 -25.07 -29.18 -11.34
CA GLU A 503 -24.46 -30.41 -10.84
C GLU A 503 -22.94 -30.41 -11.05
N GLU A 504 -22.47 -30.01 -12.23
CA GLU A 504 -21.03 -29.91 -12.53
C GLU A 504 -20.35 -28.87 -11.63
N TYR A 505 -20.98 -27.70 -11.46
CA TYR A 505 -20.48 -26.64 -10.58
C TYR A 505 -20.35 -27.09 -9.12
N LEU A 506 -21.38 -27.75 -8.58
CA LEU A 506 -21.38 -28.21 -7.18
C LEU A 506 -20.51 -29.45 -6.96
N ALA A 507 -20.32 -30.29 -7.98
CA ALA A 507 -19.45 -31.48 -7.91
C ALA A 507 -17.96 -31.17 -8.05
N SER A 508 -17.59 -29.96 -8.50
CA SER A 508 -16.19 -29.55 -8.66
C SER A 508 -15.40 -29.75 -7.36
N PRO A 509 -14.22 -30.41 -7.40
CA PRO A 509 -13.38 -30.66 -6.24
C PRO A 509 -12.98 -29.37 -5.50
N GLN A 510 -12.96 -29.43 -4.17
CA GLN A 510 -12.55 -28.31 -3.31
C GLN A 510 -11.02 -28.14 -3.22
N GLU A 511 -10.27 -29.12 -3.72
CA GLU A 511 -8.81 -29.11 -3.73
C GLU A 511 -8.32 -27.91 -4.57
N GLN A 512 -7.57 -26.99 -3.92
CA GLN A 512 -7.13 -25.67 -4.43
C GLN A 512 -8.17 -24.53 -4.36
N LEU A 513 -9.38 -24.74 -3.83
CA LEU A 513 -10.34 -23.65 -3.55
C LEU A 513 -10.12 -23.04 -2.16
N VAL A 514 -9.74 -23.88 -1.20
CA VAL A 514 -9.62 -23.60 0.24
C VAL A 514 -8.14 -23.64 0.68
N LEU A 515 -7.79 -22.92 1.75
CA LEU A 515 -6.41 -22.81 2.29
C LEU A 515 -6.00 -24.01 3.16
#